data_AF-A0A2N1W5U1-F1
#
_entry.id   AF-A0A2N1W5U1-F1
#
_cell.length_a   1.000
_cell.length_b   1.000
_cell.length_c   1.000
_cell.angle_alpha   90.00
_cell.angle_beta   90.00
_cell.angle_gamma   90.00
#
_symmetry.space_group_name_H-M   'P 1'
#
loop_
_entity.id
_entity.type
_entity.pdbx_description
1 polymer ?
#
loop_
_entity_poly.entity_id
_entity_poly.type
_entity_poly.pdbx_seq_one_letter_code
_entity_poly.pdbx_strand_id
1 'polypeptide(L)'
;MENQNDGKAIKKQMPTSVITVLVSCGVFVLMLLAVTAVSGVYLTAVLQILIWGSLLFFFAKGGRISRIILTAYLVLSILGILAAVIVPAVTNHQFTINLLIVLLVVVAPLITALIAILKKSAAEYAGFYCPSCGSGKVKSKNFNYSRMVCKDCGGEWE
;
A
#
# COMPACT_ATOMS: atom_id res chain seq x y z
N MET A 1 17.81 -26.58 33.35
CA MET A 1 16.44 -27.11 33.29
C MET A 1 15.56 -25.93 32.88
N GLU A 2 15.63 -25.45 31.64
CA GLU A 2 15.16 -26.09 30.41
C GLU A 2 13.65 -26.37 30.46
N ASN A 3 12.91 -25.48 29.80
CA ASN A 3 11.58 -25.63 29.20
C ASN A 3 11.65 -24.66 28.00
N GLN A 4 12.04 -25.05 26.79
CA GLN A 4 11.40 -26.05 25.93
C GLN A 4 9.88 -26.00 26.08
N ASN A 5 9.29 -24.93 25.55
CA ASN A 5 7.93 -24.97 25.02
C ASN A 5 7.95 -24.25 23.68
N ASP A 6 8.33 -25.02 22.67
CA ASP A 6 7.58 -25.13 21.42
C ASP A 6 7.25 -23.82 20.71
N GLY A 7 8.10 -23.48 19.73
CA GLY A 7 7.89 -24.09 18.41
C GLY A 7 6.51 -23.90 17.76
N LYS A 8 5.67 -22.99 18.24
CA LYS A 8 4.60 -22.44 17.42
C LYS A 8 5.26 -21.50 16.44
N ALA A 9 5.60 -22.05 15.26
CA ALA A 9 5.36 -21.35 14.03
C ALA A 9 3.89 -20.89 14.06
N ILE A 10 3.62 -19.78 14.76
CA ILE A 10 2.44 -18.98 14.53
C ILE A 10 2.60 -18.67 13.05
N LYS A 11 1.90 -19.42 12.18
CA LYS A 11 1.70 -19.03 10.79
C LYS A 11 1.28 -17.58 10.93
N LYS A 12 2.21 -16.66 10.65
CA LYS A 12 2.10 -15.26 11.02
C LYS A 12 1.03 -14.75 10.06
N GLN A 13 -0.21 -14.90 10.50
CA GLN A 13 -1.37 -14.69 9.67
C GLN A 13 -1.25 -13.24 9.25
N MET A 14 -1.16 -13.02 7.94
CA MET A 14 -0.95 -11.68 7.39
C MET A 14 -2.01 -10.78 8.01
N PRO A 15 -1.64 -9.72 8.73
CA PRO A 15 -2.60 -8.96 9.50
C PRO A 15 -3.64 -8.40 8.56
N THR A 16 -4.88 -8.36 9.04
CA THR A 16 -6.03 -7.99 8.22
C THR A 16 -5.81 -6.67 7.49
N SER A 17 -5.08 -5.73 8.10
CA SER A 17 -4.69 -4.46 7.48
C SER A 17 -3.81 -4.61 6.23
N VAL A 18 -2.85 -5.53 6.20
CA VAL A 18 -2.00 -5.77 5.02
C VAL A 18 -2.80 -6.44 3.90
N ILE A 19 -3.69 -7.36 4.26
CA ILE A 19 -4.66 -7.93 3.31
C ILE A 19 -5.54 -6.81 2.74
N THR A 20 -6.01 -5.89 3.59
CA THR A 20 -6.79 -4.71 3.14
C THR A 20 -6.00 -3.85 2.16
N VAL A 21 -4.69 -3.60 2.38
CA VAL A 21 -3.85 -2.86 1.43
C VAL A 21 -3.78 -3.58 0.08
N LEU A 22 -3.46 -4.88 0.09
CA LEU A 22 -3.33 -5.67 -1.14
C LEU A 22 -4.65 -5.72 -1.92
N VAL A 23 -5.76 -6.00 -1.25
CA VAL A 23 -7.09 -6.06 -1.87
C VAL A 23 -7.51 -4.69 -2.39
N SER A 24 -7.32 -3.62 -1.60
CA SER A 24 -7.74 -2.27 -2.02
C SER A 24 -6.92 -1.77 -3.21
N CYS A 25 -5.60 -1.97 -3.21
CA CYS A 25 -4.77 -1.66 -4.38
C CYS A 25 -5.15 -2.52 -5.60
N GLY A 26 -5.46 -3.81 -5.40
CA GLY A 26 -5.94 -4.69 -6.46
C GLY A 26 -7.26 -4.21 -7.09
N VAL A 27 -8.24 -3.83 -6.27
CA VAL A 27 -9.51 -3.25 -6.72
C VAL A 27 -9.28 -1.96 -7.50
N PHE A 28 -8.38 -1.09 -7.02
CA PHE A 28 -8.03 0.14 -7.73
C PHE A 28 -7.43 -0.13 -9.12
N VAL A 29 -6.49 -1.08 -9.22
CA VAL A 29 -5.89 -1.46 -10.52
C VAL A 29 -6.93 -2.03 -11.47
N LEU A 30 -7.86 -2.86 -10.98
CA LEU A 30 -8.98 -3.38 -11.78
C LEU A 30 -9.91 -2.26 -12.29
N MET A 31 -10.21 -1.28 -11.44
CA MET A 31 -11.00 -0.11 -11.84
C MET A 31 -10.29 0.73 -12.90
N LEU A 32 -8.98 0.97 -12.75
CA LEU A 32 -8.20 1.65 -13.79
C LEU A 32 -8.27 0.90 -15.12
N LEU A 33 -8.13 -0.43 -15.08
CA LEU A 33 -8.22 -1.28 -16.27
C LEU A 33 -9.61 -1.16 -16.93
N ALA A 34 -10.69 -1.19 -16.15
CA ALA A 34 -12.05 -0.99 -16.64
C ALA A 34 -12.25 0.40 -17.28
N VAL A 35 -11.77 1.47 -16.65
CA VAL A 35 -11.86 2.85 -17.18
C VAL A 35 -11.07 2.98 -18.48
N THR A 36 -9.91 2.34 -18.57
CA THR A 36 -9.06 2.41 -19.77
C THR A 36 -9.64 1.61 -20.94
N ALA A 37 -10.28 0.47 -20.67
CA ALA A 37 -11.01 -0.31 -21.67
C ALA A 37 -12.18 0.48 -22.28
N VAL A 38 -12.87 1.31 -21.48
CA VAL A 38 -13.97 2.17 -21.95
C VAL A 38 -13.47 3.40 -22.70
N SER A 39 -12.34 3.99 -22.29
CA SER A 39 -11.79 5.22 -22.90
C SER A 39 -10.85 4.98 -24.09
N GLY A 40 -10.43 3.74 -24.33
CA GLY A 40 -9.54 3.36 -25.45
C GLY A 40 -8.06 3.76 -25.26
N VAL A 41 -7.68 4.27 -24.08
CA VAL A 41 -6.31 4.71 -23.78
C VAL A 41 -5.55 3.59 -23.06
N TYR A 42 -5.05 2.63 -23.84
CA TYR A 42 -4.43 1.41 -23.30
C TYR A 42 -2.99 1.60 -22.82
N LEU A 43 -2.24 2.53 -23.43
CA LEU A 43 -0.80 2.69 -23.16
C LEU A 43 -0.52 3.16 -21.72
N THR A 44 -1.35 4.08 -21.21
CA THR A 44 -1.24 4.60 -19.84
C THR A 44 -1.66 3.57 -18.79
N ALA A 45 -2.64 2.73 -19.13
CA ALA A 45 -3.14 1.65 -18.28
C ALA A 45 -2.07 0.60 -18.00
N VAL A 46 -1.42 0.10 -19.06
CA VAL A 46 -0.38 -0.92 -18.94
C VAL A 46 0.80 -0.41 -18.13
N LEU A 47 1.21 0.85 -18.35
CA LEU A 47 2.28 1.47 -17.57
C LEU A 47 1.90 1.61 -16.09
N GLN A 48 0.67 2.02 -15.78
CA GLN A 48 0.18 2.08 -14.40
C GLN A 48 0.15 0.71 -13.74
N ILE A 49 -0.28 -0.34 -14.43
CA ILE A 49 -0.29 -1.71 -13.90
C ILE A 49 1.14 -2.16 -13.55
N LEU A 50 2.11 -1.89 -14.43
CA LEU A 50 3.52 -2.22 -14.18
C LEU A 50 4.08 -1.46 -12.97
N ILE A 51 3.76 -0.18 -12.84
CA ILE A 51 4.17 0.65 -11.69
C ILE A 51 3.55 0.11 -10.40
N TRP A 52 2.24 -0.16 -10.38
CA TRP A 52 1.55 -0.70 -9.20
C TRP A 52 2.05 -2.10 -8.82
N GLY A 53 2.22 -2.99 -9.79
CA GLY A 53 2.76 -4.33 -9.56
C GLY A 53 4.17 -4.27 -8.97
N SER A 54 5.03 -3.40 -9.50
CA SER A 54 6.38 -3.19 -8.99
C SER A 54 6.35 -2.63 -7.56
N LEU A 55 5.55 -1.60 -7.31
CA LEU A 55 5.44 -0.98 -5.99
C LEU A 55 4.91 -1.92 -4.93
N LEU A 56 3.89 -2.73 -5.25
CA LEU A 56 3.36 -3.76 -4.35
C LEU A 56 4.38 -4.87 -4.11
N PHE A 57 5.12 -5.29 -5.13
CA PHE A 57 6.22 -6.25 -4.99
C PHE A 57 7.32 -5.71 -4.06
N PHE A 58 7.76 -4.47 -4.25
CA PHE A 58 8.77 -3.84 -3.39
C PHE A 58 8.25 -3.49 -2.00
N PHE A 59 6.94 -3.30 -1.84
CA PHE A 59 6.29 -3.15 -0.54
C PHE A 59 6.28 -4.48 0.22
N ALA A 60 5.88 -5.58 -0.44
CA ALA A 60 5.99 -6.93 0.10
C ALA A 60 7.45 -7.26 0.48
N LYS A 61 8.41 -6.74 -0.30
CA LYS A 61 9.85 -6.86 -0.05
C LYS A 61 10.36 -5.97 1.11
N GLY A 62 9.54 -5.12 1.74
CA GLY A 62 9.91 -4.51 3.01
C GLY A 62 11.10 -3.53 2.97
N GLY A 63 11.37 -2.83 1.87
CA GLY A 63 12.40 -1.78 1.85
C GLY A 63 11.89 -0.46 2.47
N ARG A 64 12.67 0.21 3.33
CA ARG A 64 12.26 1.52 3.89
C ARG A 64 11.99 2.55 2.79
N ILE A 65 12.84 2.57 1.76
CA ILE A 65 12.71 3.48 0.61
C ILE A 65 11.50 3.10 -0.25
N SER A 66 11.31 1.82 -0.58
CA SER A 66 10.17 1.38 -1.40
C SER A 66 8.83 1.69 -0.74
N ARG A 67 8.77 1.58 0.58
CA ARG A 67 7.59 1.91 1.36
C ARG A 67 7.28 3.40 1.38
N ILE A 68 8.29 4.26 1.50
CA ILE A 68 8.11 5.72 1.37
C ILE A 68 7.63 6.07 -0.03
N ILE A 69 8.21 5.44 -1.06
CA ILE A 69 7.79 5.64 -2.46
C ILE A 69 6.34 5.20 -2.66
N LEU A 70 5.92 4.04 -2.12
CA LEU A 70 4.52 3.59 -2.22
C LEU A 70 3.57 4.60 -1.55
N THR A 71 3.86 5.04 -0.33
CA THR A 71 3.02 6.01 0.37
C THR A 71 2.95 7.34 -0.37
N ALA A 72 4.09 7.85 -0.86
CA ALA A 72 4.13 9.06 -1.66
C ALA A 72 3.33 8.91 -2.96
N TYR A 73 3.44 7.76 -3.63
CA TYR A 73 2.72 7.46 -4.85
C TYR A 73 1.20 7.36 -4.63
N LEU A 74 0.78 6.73 -3.52
CA LEU A 74 -0.63 6.70 -3.09
C LEU A 74 -1.17 8.10 -2.88
N VAL A 75 -0.44 8.94 -2.14
CA VAL A 75 -0.84 10.34 -1.86
C VAL A 75 -0.92 11.15 -3.15
N LEU A 76 0.09 11.06 -4.03
CA LEU A 76 0.08 11.75 -5.32
C LEU A 76 -1.07 11.27 -6.22
N SER A 77 -1.39 9.98 -6.20
CA SER A 77 -2.52 9.43 -6.97
C SER A 77 -3.85 9.99 -6.47
N ILE A 78 -4.05 10.03 -5.15
CA ILE A 78 -5.25 10.62 -4.54
C ILE A 78 -5.36 12.12 -4.90
N LEU A 79 -4.27 12.88 -4.75
CA LEU A 79 -4.24 14.31 -5.09
C LEU A 79 -4.49 14.56 -6.58
N GLY A 80 -3.91 13.75 -7.46
CA GLY A 80 -4.11 13.85 -8.90
C GLY A 80 -5.57 13.59 -9.29
N ILE A 81 -6.20 12.57 -8.71
CA ILE A 81 -7.62 12.28 -8.97
C ILE A 81 -8.50 13.41 -8.41
N LEU A 82 -8.23 13.91 -7.21
CA LEU A 82 -8.96 15.05 -6.64
C LEU A 82 -8.81 16.32 -7.48
N ALA A 83 -7.61 16.62 -7.98
CA ALA A 83 -7.39 17.75 -8.87
C ALA A 83 -8.18 17.61 -10.18
N ALA A 84 -8.26 16.40 -10.74
CA ALA A 84 -9.07 16.11 -11.92
C ALA A 84 -10.59 16.29 -11.67
N VAL A 85 -11.04 16.30 -10.42
CA VAL A 85 -12.43 16.61 -10.04
C VAL A 85 -12.62 18.11 -9.81
N ILE A 86 -11.77 18.69 -8.96
CA ILE A 86 -11.93 20.04 -8.44
C ILE A 86 -11.68 21.07 -9.54
N VAL A 87 -10.65 20.88 -10.38
CA VAL A 87 -10.31 21.86 -11.42
C VAL A 87 -11.45 21.99 -12.46
N PRO A 88 -12.01 20.91 -13.02
CA PRO A 88 -13.16 21.01 -13.92
C PRO A 88 -14.43 21.49 -13.21
N ALA A 89 -14.66 21.12 -11.94
CA ALA A 89 -15.83 21.60 -11.20
C ALA A 89 -15.81 23.12 -10.95
N VAL A 90 -14.62 23.71 -10.78
CA VAL A 90 -14.45 25.15 -10.59
C VAL A 90 -14.44 25.92 -11.92
N THR A 91 -13.97 25.29 -13.00
CA THR A 91 -13.84 25.95 -14.32
C THR A 91 -15.02 25.73 -15.25
N ASN A 92 -15.81 24.66 -15.07
CA ASN A 92 -16.95 24.30 -15.91
C ASN A 92 -18.17 23.92 -15.05
N HIS A 93 -19.27 24.64 -15.22
CA HIS A 93 -20.54 24.39 -14.52
C HIS A 93 -21.25 23.07 -14.91
N GLN A 94 -20.76 22.34 -15.91
CA GLN A 94 -21.34 21.07 -16.36
C GLN A 94 -20.75 19.83 -15.65
N PHE A 95 -20.19 20.00 -14.45
CA PHE A 95 -19.77 18.87 -13.65
C PHE A 95 -21.01 18.08 -13.20
N THR A 96 -21.22 16.89 -13.79
CA THR A 96 -22.37 16.06 -13.47
C THR A 96 -22.12 15.26 -12.19
N ILE A 97 -23.16 15.11 -11.36
CA ILE A 97 -23.12 14.30 -10.12
C ILE A 97 -22.62 12.88 -10.40
N ASN A 98 -22.94 12.32 -11.57
CA ASN A 98 -22.48 11.00 -11.99
C ASN A 98 -20.95 10.90 -12.11
N LEU A 99 -20.28 11.95 -12.63
CA LEU A 99 -18.83 11.98 -12.75
C LEU A 99 -18.17 12.00 -11.36
N LEU A 100 -18.74 12.79 -10.43
CA LEU A 100 -18.30 12.85 -9.03
C LEU A 100 -18.37 11.48 -8.35
N ILE A 101 -19.49 10.77 -8.54
CA ILE A 101 -19.70 9.44 -7.95
C ILE A 101 -18.68 8.44 -8.48
N VAL A 102 -18.44 8.40 -9.79
CA VAL A 102 -17.44 7.51 -10.41
C VAL A 102 -16.05 7.78 -9.84
N LEU A 103 -15.68 9.06 -9.69
CA LEU A 103 -14.39 9.45 -9.13
C LEU A 103 -14.25 9.07 -7.64
N LEU A 104 -15.28 9.25 -6.83
CA LEU A 104 -15.28 8.83 -5.43
C LEU A 104 -15.11 7.31 -5.28
N VAL A 105 -15.77 6.54 -6.16
CA VAL A 105 -15.65 5.07 -6.18
C VAL A 105 -14.22 4.63 -6.52
N VAL A 106 -13.52 5.36 -7.40
CA VAL A 106 -12.11 5.09 -7.74
C VAL A 106 -11.15 5.50 -6.62
N VAL A 107 -11.44 6.59 -5.90
CA VAL A 107 -10.57 7.09 -4.82
C VAL A 107 -10.71 6.31 -3.51
N ALA A 108 -11.91 5.82 -3.20
CA ALA A 108 -12.20 5.06 -1.98
C ALA A 108 -11.21 3.90 -1.68
N PRO A 109 -10.84 3.02 -2.64
CA PRO A 109 -9.85 1.98 -2.38
C PRO A 109 -8.45 2.54 -2.07
N LEU A 110 -8.04 3.66 -2.68
CA LEU A 110 -6.74 4.29 -2.38
C LEU A 110 -6.70 4.85 -0.96
N ILE A 111 -7.76 5.52 -0.52
CA ILE A 111 -7.88 6.02 0.85
C ILE A 111 -7.86 4.86 1.85
N THR A 112 -8.59 3.78 1.53
CA THR A 112 -8.64 2.59 2.38
C THR A 112 -7.27 1.93 2.51
N ALA A 113 -6.52 1.82 1.42
CA ALA A 113 -5.14 1.34 1.42
C ALA A 113 -4.23 2.24 2.27
N LEU A 114 -4.34 3.57 2.12
CA LEU A 114 -3.52 4.52 2.87
C LEU A 114 -3.78 4.42 4.39
N ILE A 115 -5.04 4.39 4.81
CA ILE A 115 -5.42 4.22 6.22
C ILE A 115 -4.91 2.88 6.74
N ALA A 116 -5.02 1.82 5.94
CA ALA A 116 -4.56 0.50 6.33
C ALA A 116 -3.02 0.44 6.49
N ILE A 117 -2.24 1.13 5.65
CA ILE A 117 -0.78 1.26 5.81
C ILE A 117 -0.42 2.01 7.09
N LEU A 118 -1.18 3.06 7.43
CA LEU A 118 -0.93 3.89 8.62
C LEU A 118 -1.29 3.19 9.94
N LYS A 119 -2.07 2.08 9.90
CA LYS A 119 -2.33 1.30 11.11
C LYS A 119 -1.04 0.69 11.65
N LYS A 120 -0.81 0.87 12.95
CA LYS A 120 0.38 0.36 13.67
C LYS A 120 0.65 -1.13 13.40
N SER A 121 -0.38 -1.96 13.32
CA SER A 121 -0.24 -3.39 13.00
C SER A 121 0.26 -3.67 11.59
N ALA A 122 -0.18 -2.91 10.59
CA ALA A 122 0.35 -3.00 9.23
C ALA A 122 1.78 -2.47 9.19
N ALA A 123 2.04 -1.40 9.92
CA ALA A 123 3.36 -0.80 9.99
C ALA A 123 4.37 -1.77 10.63
N GLU A 124 4.03 -2.44 11.73
CA GLU A 124 4.86 -3.47 12.35
C GLU A 124 5.08 -4.69 11.44
N TYR A 125 4.03 -5.18 10.78
CA TYR A 125 4.14 -6.31 9.86
C TYR A 125 4.93 -5.99 8.60
N ALA A 126 4.72 -4.80 8.04
CA ALA A 126 5.52 -4.31 6.93
C ALA A 126 6.96 -4.01 7.40
N GLY A 127 7.27 -4.06 8.71
CA GLY A 127 8.60 -3.86 9.28
C GLY A 127 9.02 -2.41 9.37
N PHE A 128 8.09 -1.47 9.57
CA PHE A 128 8.37 -0.05 9.85
C PHE A 128 8.79 0.14 11.29
N TYR A 129 8.24 -0.66 12.18
CA TYR A 129 8.53 -0.60 13.61
C TYR A 129 8.95 -1.97 14.10
N CYS A 130 9.89 -1.98 15.03
CA CYS A 130 10.24 -3.19 15.74
C CYS A 130 9.07 -3.64 16.62
N PRO A 131 8.61 -4.91 16.52
CA PRO A 131 7.52 -5.41 17.36
C PRO A 131 7.92 -5.46 18.85
N SER A 132 9.22 -5.58 19.16
CA SER A 132 9.70 -5.67 20.54
C SER A 132 9.82 -4.33 21.24
N CYS A 133 10.31 -3.30 20.54
CA CYS A 133 10.63 -2.00 21.17
C CYS A 133 9.94 -0.79 20.51
N GLY A 134 9.15 -0.99 19.46
CA GLY A 134 8.49 0.09 18.72
C GLY A 134 9.44 1.01 17.93
N SER A 135 10.75 0.73 17.88
CA SER A 135 11.69 1.58 17.15
C SER A 135 11.46 1.53 15.64
N GLY A 136 11.50 2.70 15.00
CA GLY A 136 11.47 2.85 13.54
C GLY A 136 12.79 2.52 12.82
N LYS A 137 13.85 2.17 13.56
CA LYS A 137 15.18 1.89 12.97
C LYS A 137 15.29 0.42 12.58
N VAL A 138 14.54 0.01 11.56
CA VAL A 138 14.51 -1.36 11.05
C VAL A 138 15.33 -1.48 9.76
N LYS A 139 16.10 -2.56 9.61
CA LYS A 139 16.85 -2.92 8.39
C LYS A 139 16.55 -4.38 8.02
N SER A 140 16.52 -4.73 6.74
CA SER A 140 16.48 -6.14 6.34
C SER A 140 17.82 -6.81 6.61
N LYS A 141 17.78 -8.05 7.11
CA LYS A 141 18.95 -8.89 7.37
C LYS A 141 19.41 -9.64 6.13
N ASN A 142 18.50 -9.94 5.21
CA ASN A 142 18.80 -10.67 3.98
C ASN A 142 18.28 -9.96 2.72
N PHE A 143 18.87 -10.32 1.57
CA PHE A 143 18.46 -9.86 0.23
C PHE A 143 17.07 -10.34 -0.20
N ASN A 144 16.55 -11.38 0.47
CA ASN A 144 15.19 -11.87 0.27
C ASN A 144 14.18 -11.13 1.15
N TYR A 145 14.65 -10.25 2.04
CA TYR A 145 13.86 -9.40 2.93
C TYR A 145 12.82 -10.15 3.79
N SER A 146 13.00 -11.46 3.94
CA SER A 146 12.19 -12.31 4.80
C SER A 146 12.60 -12.23 6.27
N ARG A 147 13.66 -11.47 6.59
CA ARG A 147 14.04 -11.13 7.96
C ARG A 147 14.40 -9.67 8.11
N MET A 148 13.84 -9.07 9.15
CA MET A 148 14.06 -7.72 9.62
C MET A 148 14.91 -7.76 10.90
N VAL A 149 15.71 -6.73 11.11
CA VAL A 149 16.53 -6.48 12.29
C VAL A 149 16.25 -5.07 12.79
N CYS A 150 16.01 -4.92 14.08
CA CYS A 150 15.99 -3.61 14.73
C CYS A 150 17.42 -3.18 15.09
N LYS A 151 17.80 -1.95 14.71
CA LYS A 151 19.11 -1.39 15.07
C LYS A 151 19.22 -0.94 16.53
N ASP A 152 18.10 -0.66 17.21
CA ASP A 152 18.11 -0.18 18.59
C ASP A 152 18.14 -1.33 19.59
N CYS A 153 17.29 -2.35 19.43
CA CYS A 153 17.23 -3.49 20.37
C CYS A 153 17.87 -4.77 19.84
N GLY A 154 18.34 -4.81 18.59
CA GLY A 154 18.90 -6.02 17.97
C GLY A 154 17.88 -7.11 17.65
N GLY A 155 16.61 -6.92 18.01
CA GLY A 155 15.54 -7.91 17.80
C GLY A 155 15.37 -8.25 16.31
N GLU A 156 15.19 -9.53 16.03
CA GLU A 156 14.99 -10.04 14.67
C GLU A 156 13.59 -10.63 14.53
N TRP A 157 12.95 -10.41 13.39
CA TRP A 157 11.67 -11.02 13.06
C TRP A 157 11.55 -11.23 11.57
N GLU A 158 10.69 -12.17 11.18
CA GLU A 158 10.29 -12.37 9.78
C GLU A 158 9.28 -11.31 9.33
#